data_AF-A0A2J8QMJ7-F1
#
_entry.id   AF-A0A2J8QMJ7-F1
#
_cell.length_a   1.000
_cell.length_b   1.000
_cell.length_c   1.000
_cell.angle_alpha   90.00
_cell.angle_beta   90.00
_cell.angle_gamma   90.00
#
_symmetry.space_group_name_H-M   'P 1'
#
loop_
_entity.id
_entity.type
_entity.pdbx_description
1 polymer ?
#
loop_
_entity_poly.entity_id
_entity_poly.type
_entity_poly.pdbx_seq_one_letter_code
_entity_poly.pdbx_strand_id
1 'polypeptide(L)'
;MLSLGTKADTHDEILEGLNFNLTEIPEAQIHEGFQELLRTLNQPDSQLQLTTGNGLFLSEGLKLVDKFLEDVKKLYHSEAFTVNFGDTEEAKKQINDYVEKGTQG
;
A
#
# COMPACT_ATOMS: atom_id res chain seq x y z
N MET A 1 3.25 1.58 4.15
CA MET A 1 2.88 2.02 2.80
C MET A 1 2.42 3.46 2.81
N LEU A 2 1.32 3.79 3.51
CA LEU A 2 0.74 5.13 3.52
C LEU A 2 1.72 6.20 4.02
N SER A 3 2.55 5.90 5.02
CA SER A 3 3.54 6.84 5.57
C SER A 3 4.52 7.37 4.52
N LEU A 4 4.84 6.62 3.45
CA LEU A 4 5.71 7.08 2.37
C LEU A 4 5.19 8.35 1.65
N GLY A 5 3.88 8.61 1.75
CA GLY A 5 3.23 9.80 1.19
C GLY A 5 2.98 10.93 2.19
N THR A 6 3.31 10.75 3.47
CA THR A 6 3.09 11.72 4.54
C THR A 6 4.39 12.34 5.02
N LYS A 7 4.32 13.40 5.84
CA LYS A 7 5.49 14.12 6.39
C LYS A 7 5.17 14.65 7.80
N ALA A 8 6.22 14.99 8.56
CA ALA A 8 6.15 15.58 9.89
C ALA A 8 5.25 14.75 10.83
N ASP A 9 4.46 15.40 11.69
CA ASP A 9 3.66 14.72 12.71
C ASP A 9 2.75 13.62 12.12
N THR A 10 2.12 13.84 10.96
CA THR A 10 1.28 12.82 10.30
C THR A 10 2.08 11.59 9.87
N HIS A 11 3.36 11.74 9.55
CA HIS A 11 4.26 10.62 9.26
C HIS A 11 4.61 9.87 10.53
N ASP A 12 5.04 10.59 11.55
CA ASP A 12 5.54 10.00 12.79
C ASP A 12 4.41 9.31 13.56
N GLU A 13 3.22 9.91 13.61
CA GLU A 13 2.01 9.33 14.22
C GLU A 13 1.63 7.97 13.61
N ILE A 14 1.80 7.79 12.29
CA ILE A 14 1.49 6.50 11.63
C ILE A 14 2.49 5.44 12.08
N LEU A 15 3.78 5.75 12.10
CA LEU A 15 4.81 4.75 12.42
C LEU A 15 4.86 4.44 13.91
N GLU A 16 4.78 5.45 14.77
CA GLU A 16 4.73 5.26 16.22
C GLU A 16 3.43 4.57 16.65
N GLY A 17 2.30 4.87 15.99
CA GLY A 17 1.03 4.17 16.19
C GLY A 17 1.09 2.68 15.83
N LEU A 18 2.03 2.27 14.99
CA LEU A 18 2.36 0.86 14.68
C LEU A 18 3.46 0.29 15.59
N ASN A 19 3.75 0.95 16.70
CA ASN A 19 4.73 0.57 17.72
C ASN A 19 6.20 0.63 17.26
N PHE A 20 6.54 1.42 16.24
CA PHE A 20 7.94 1.71 15.92
C PHE A 20 8.44 2.90 16.72
N ASN A 21 9.59 2.76 17.39
CA ASN A 21 10.30 3.88 17.98
C ASN A 21 11.29 4.45 16.96
N LEU A 22 11.00 5.62 16.40
CA LEU A 22 11.80 6.25 15.34
C LEU A 22 13.21 6.68 15.80
N THR A 23 13.46 6.70 17.12
CA THR A 23 14.79 6.94 17.68
C THR A 23 15.64 5.67 17.76
N GLU A 24 15.01 4.49 17.73
CA GLU A 24 15.68 3.19 17.88
C GLU A 24 15.87 2.47 16.53
N ILE A 25 14.89 2.55 15.64
CA ILE A 25 14.94 1.91 14.32
C ILE A 25 14.85 2.96 13.21
N PRO A 26 15.80 2.97 12.25
CA PRO A 26 15.69 3.83 11.08
C PRO A 26 14.48 3.47 10.22
N GLU A 27 13.76 4.49 9.74
CA GLU A 27 12.58 4.33 8.87
C GLU A 27 12.84 3.43 7.66
N ALA A 28 14.03 3.54 7.03
CA ALA A 28 14.42 2.69 5.92
C ALA A 28 14.34 1.20 6.27
N GLN A 29 14.75 0.80 7.48
CA GLN A 29 14.69 -0.59 7.93
C GLN A 29 13.25 -1.05 8.20
N ILE A 30 12.37 -0.15 8.65
CA ILE A 30 10.94 -0.43 8.79
C ILE A 30 10.36 -0.81 7.41
N HIS A 31 10.63 0.01 6.40
CA HIS A 31 10.11 -0.21 5.05
C HIS A 31 10.72 -1.44 4.37
N GLU A 32 12.03 -1.67 4.51
CA GLU A 32 12.69 -2.89 4.05
C GLU A 32 12.11 -4.13 4.73
N GLY A 33 11.84 -4.08 6.04
CA GLY A 33 11.21 -5.16 6.77
C GLY A 33 9.82 -5.53 6.21
N PHE A 34 8.99 -4.53 5.90
CA PHE A 34 7.69 -4.76 5.26
C PHE A 34 7.82 -5.32 3.83
N GLN A 35 8.81 -4.87 3.07
CA GLN A 35 9.07 -5.38 1.72
C GLN A 35 9.40 -6.88 1.77
N GLU A 36 10.31 -7.27 2.67
CA GLU A 36 10.72 -8.67 2.83
C GLU A 36 9.59 -9.56 3.36
N LEU A 37 8.79 -9.04 4.30
CA LEU A 37 7.58 -9.71 4.79
C LEU A 37 6.60 -9.99 3.65
N LEU A 38 6.20 -8.97 2.89
CA LEU A 38 5.24 -9.12 1.79
C LEU A 38 5.78 -10.04 0.70
N ARG A 39 7.08 -9.99 0.39
CA ARG A 39 7.72 -10.92 -0.55
C ARG A 39 7.60 -12.36 -0.06
N THR A 40 7.79 -12.59 1.25
CA THR A 40 7.74 -13.93 1.85
C THR A 40 6.31 -14.48 1.87
N LEU A 41 5.32 -13.65 2.22
CA LEU A 41 3.91 -14.07 2.27
C LEU A 41 3.34 -14.39 0.89
N ASN A 42 3.84 -13.74 -0.17
CA ASN A 42 3.40 -13.94 -1.55
C ASN A 42 4.27 -14.93 -2.34
N GLN A 43 5.02 -15.83 -1.68
CA GLN A 43 5.83 -16.82 -2.38
C GLN A 43 4.96 -17.89 -3.09
N PRO A 44 5.12 -18.09 -4.41
CA PRO A 44 4.26 -18.99 -5.20
C PRO A 44 4.33 -20.48 -4.84
N ASP A 45 5.44 -20.93 -4.25
CA ASP A 45 5.73 -22.36 -3.99
C ASP A 45 5.69 -22.69 -2.49
N SER A 46 4.83 -22.00 -1.74
CA SER A 46 4.58 -22.37 -0.35
C SER A 46 3.46 -23.43 -0.30
N GLN A 47 3.60 -24.42 0.58
CA GLN A 47 2.53 -25.39 0.86
C GLN A 47 1.26 -24.74 1.46
N LEU A 48 1.34 -23.44 1.78
CA LEU A 48 0.28 -22.61 2.32
C LEU A 48 -0.26 -21.70 1.22
N GLN A 49 -1.57 -21.76 0.96
CA GLN A 49 -2.20 -20.77 0.10
C GLN A 49 -2.41 -19.48 0.90
N LEU A 50 -1.54 -18.51 0.68
CA LEU A 50 -1.67 -17.17 1.23
C LEU A 50 -1.45 -16.15 0.11
N THR A 51 -2.29 -15.12 0.07
CA THR A 51 -2.17 -14.03 -0.89
C THR A 51 -2.47 -12.73 -0.16
N THR A 52 -1.62 -11.73 -0.38
CA THR A 52 -1.83 -10.36 0.10
C THR A 52 -1.57 -9.38 -1.03
N GLY A 53 -2.44 -8.38 -1.13
CA GLY A 53 -2.37 -7.32 -2.14
C GLY A 53 -2.63 -5.97 -1.51
N ASN A 54 -1.97 -4.93 -2.03
CA ASN A 54 -2.19 -3.54 -1.65
C ASN A 54 -2.73 -2.78 -2.86
N GLY A 55 -3.85 -2.07 -2.69
CA GLY A 55 -4.44 -1.24 -3.73
C GLY A 55 -4.61 0.19 -3.24
N LEU A 56 -4.22 1.16 -4.06
CA LEU A 56 -4.40 2.59 -3.80
C LEU A 56 -5.28 3.20 -4.88
N PHE A 57 -6.44 3.75 -4.49
CA PHE A 57 -7.39 4.37 -5.41
C PHE A 57 -7.42 5.88 -5.19
N LEU A 58 -7.07 6.65 -6.23
CA LEU A 58 -6.82 8.09 -6.15
C LEU A 58 -7.72 8.83 -7.14
N SER A 59 -8.16 10.04 -6.79
CA SER A 59 -9.03 10.83 -7.67
C SER A 59 -8.30 11.26 -8.95
N GLU A 60 -8.97 11.14 -10.10
CA GLU A 60 -8.46 11.54 -11.42
C GLU A 60 -8.03 13.00 -11.57
N GLY A 61 -8.48 13.89 -10.68
CA GLY A 61 -8.08 15.29 -10.67
C GLY A 61 -6.75 15.57 -9.94
N LEU A 62 -6.16 14.57 -9.26
CA LEU A 62 -4.96 14.78 -8.45
C LEU A 62 -3.69 14.70 -9.29
N LYS A 63 -2.79 15.64 -9.07
CA LYS A 63 -1.41 15.55 -9.54
C LYS A 63 -0.60 14.75 -8.53
N LEU A 64 -0.25 13.52 -8.91
CA LEU A 64 0.47 12.58 -8.05
C LEU A 64 1.98 12.83 -8.10
N VAL A 65 2.66 12.52 -7.00
CA VAL A 65 4.12 12.60 -6.92
C VAL A 65 4.69 11.25 -7.37
N ASP A 66 5.45 11.25 -8.47
CA ASP A 66 5.99 10.03 -9.08
C ASP A 66 6.77 9.16 -8.09
N LYS A 67 7.61 9.79 -7.27
CA LYS A 67 8.39 9.09 -6.23
C LYS A 67 7.50 8.25 -5.30
N PHE A 68 6.34 8.78 -4.89
CA PHE A 68 5.44 8.04 -4.02
C PHE A 68 4.86 6.80 -4.73
N LEU A 69 4.48 6.94 -6.01
CA LEU A 69 3.98 5.82 -6.82
C LEU A 69 5.06 4.75 -7.04
N GLU A 70 6.30 5.17 -7.28
CA GLU A 70 7.45 4.27 -7.39
C GLU A 70 7.71 3.52 -6.08
N ASP A 71 7.72 4.24 -4.95
CA ASP A 71 8.04 3.66 -3.65
C ASP A 71 6.96 2.66 -3.19
N VAL A 72 5.66 2.96 -3.34
CA VAL A 72 4.58 2.00 -2.97
C VAL A 72 4.57 0.77 -3.88
N LYS A 73 4.90 0.93 -5.17
CA LYS A 73 5.01 -0.21 -6.09
C LYS A 73 6.21 -1.09 -5.75
N LYS A 74 7.37 -0.49 -5.47
CA LYS A 74 8.62 -1.19 -5.23
C LYS A 74 8.68 -1.87 -3.86
N LEU A 75 8.29 -1.16 -2.80
CA LEU A 75 8.44 -1.61 -1.42
C LEU A 75 7.22 -2.40 -0.93
N TYR A 76 6.03 -2.10 -1.45
CA TYR A 76 4.77 -2.66 -0.96
C TYR A 76 4.03 -3.51 -1.99
N HIS A 77 4.59 -3.69 -3.18
CA HIS A 77 3.96 -4.40 -4.31
C HIS A 77 2.53 -3.90 -4.57
N SER A 78 2.31 -2.60 -4.38
CA SER A 78 1.00 -1.99 -4.46
C SER A 78 0.65 -1.60 -5.89
N GLU A 79 -0.63 -1.70 -6.23
CA GLU A 79 -1.19 -1.16 -7.46
C GLU A 79 -1.87 0.19 -7.18
N ALA A 80 -1.55 1.20 -7.98
CA ALA A 80 -2.17 2.52 -7.88
C ALA A 80 -3.11 2.75 -9.06
N PHE A 81 -4.37 3.04 -8.76
CA PHE A 81 -5.45 3.27 -9.70
C PHE A 81 -5.94 4.70 -9.62
N THR A 82 -6.27 5.25 -10.77
CA THR A 82 -6.93 6.55 -10.87
C THR A 82 -8.42 6.32 -11.10
N VAL A 83 -9.26 6.90 -10.25
CA VAL A 83 -10.71 6.66 -10.21
C VAL A 83 -11.46 7.99 -10.21
N ASN A 84 -12.56 8.03 -10.97
CA ASN A 84 -13.50 9.13 -10.88
C ASN A 84 -14.44 8.95 -9.67
N PHE A 85 -14.08 9.55 -8.54
CA PHE A 85 -14.93 9.53 -7.34
C PHE A 85 -16.19 10.40 -7.44
N GLY A 86 -16.37 11.17 -8.51
CA GLY A 86 -17.63 11.84 -8.81
C GLY A 86 -18.74 10.87 -9.25
N ASP A 87 -18.36 9.74 -9.86
CA ASP A 87 -19.25 8.60 -10.10
C ASP A 87 -19.06 7.57 -8.98
N THR A 88 -19.83 7.72 -7.90
CA THR A 88 -19.66 6.93 -6.69
C THR A 88 -19.95 5.44 -6.89
N GLU A 89 -20.89 5.09 -7.77
CA GLU A 89 -21.24 3.68 -8.00
C GLU A 89 -20.17 2.97 -8.82
N GLU A 90 -19.64 3.63 -9.85
CA GLU A 90 -18.53 3.09 -10.63
C GLU A 90 -17.23 3.01 -9.80
N ALA A 91 -16.92 4.04 -9.01
CA ALA A 91 -15.77 4.00 -8.11
C ALA A 91 -15.86 2.85 -7.10
N LYS A 92 -17.04 2.65 -6.49
CA LYS A 92 -17.32 1.53 -5.60
C LYS A 92 -17.13 0.19 -6.31
N LYS A 93 -17.65 0.07 -7.54
CA LYS A 93 -17.51 -1.14 -8.35
C LYS A 93 -16.04 -1.46 -8.63
N GLN A 94 -15.22 -0.49 -9.05
CA GLN A 94 -13.80 -0.72 -9.32
C GLN A 94 -13.01 -1.20 -8.10
N ILE A 95 -13.28 -0.63 -6.92
CA ILE A 95 -12.65 -1.05 -5.67
C ILE A 95 -13.07 -2.48 -5.32
N ASN A 96 -14.36 -2.79 -5.40
CA ASN A 96 -14.89 -4.12 -5.09
C ASN A 96 -14.35 -5.18 -6.06
N ASP A 97 -14.38 -4.91 -7.37
CA ASP A 97 -13.88 -5.81 -8.40
C ASP A 97 -12.38 -6.14 -8.20
N TYR A 98 -11.58 -5.16 -7.76
CA TYR A 98 -10.17 -5.37 -7.43
C TYR A 98 -9.99 -6.35 -6.27
N VAL A 99 -10.76 -6.16 -5.19
CA VAL A 99 -10.71 -7.06 -4.02
C VAL A 99 -11.21 -8.45 -4.40
N GLU A 100 -12.39 -8.56 -5.01
CA GLU A 100 -13.01 -9.83 -5.43
C GLU A 100 -12.07 -10.66 -6.33
N LYS A 101 -11.43 -10.00 -7.30
CA LYS A 101 -10.42 -10.64 -8.15
C LYS A 101 -9.19 -11.11 -7.36
N GLY A 102 -8.71 -10.27 -6.44
CA GLY A 102 -7.54 -10.58 -5.60
C GLY A 102 -7.78 -11.69 -4.58
N THR A 103 -9.04 -11.91 -4.18
CA THR A 103 -9.47 -12.93 -3.21
C THR A 103 -10.09 -14.18 -3.85
N GLN A 104 -10.21 -14.22 -5.19
CA GLN A 104 -10.82 -15.32 -5.94
C GLN A 104 -12.31 -15.56 -5.64
N GLY A 105 -13.06 -14.50 -5.35
CA GLY A 105 -14.51 -14.53 -5.13
C GLY A 105 -15.00 -13.53 -4.10
#